data_AF-A0A6J4S5G6-F1
#
_entry.id   AF-A0A6J4S5G6-F1
#
_cell.length_a   1.000
_cell.length_b   1.000
_cell.length_c   1.000
_cell.angle_alpha   90.00
_cell.angle_beta   90.00
_cell.angle_gamma   90.00
#
_symmetry.space_group_name_H-M   'P 1'
#
loop_
_entity.id
_entity.type
_entity.pdbx_description
1 polymer ?
#
loop_
_entity_poly.entity_id
_entity_poly.type
_entity_poly.pdbx_seq_one_letter_code
_entity_poly.pdbx_strand_id
1 'polypeptide(L)'
;MRPRTVFRTFMAAVVGVMWLGVAVPTATGATITSAGTTLTYTAAPGETNSLSFFRNTFESACEGLGTPCLEVSDTVPITAPACRVAEGGEKATCRLPQSVVVNLGDGDDGYFAGWDGPSTIDMGLGTDVAEGGSGGDLIRGGPGNDIIKGFAGDDTLDGGPGDDRLEGIAGASGSSTEGTDTYIGGGGVDSVTYETRGDPLTISQDGVANDGAPGEGDNVDPSILTVHGGGSDDTITGSPGRNIVSGLGGNDRLHGLAGDDQLEGGLGNDELTGADGQDVLGGGDGDDVIDGGPGVDRFWGDELTACISGLCASGQDRILARDGAAEAINCGPGTDSAVVDAIDEVFSSVGPSDRCETVDRAGAAPAPGVPAPGPGTGTPGTQVLRVTVQRVSLDRRGRFVLRLSAPAAGIVTATASTRVTRRGRRRTISLGRASTIARRAGVVTLRLSPSRRSRAALRGLRRIRVSARVTFRPATGEAATVSRRTVTVRRPSR
;
A
#
# COMPACT_ATOMS: atom_id res chain seq x y z
N MET A 1 13.36 47.86 75.92
CA MET A 1 12.61 48.81 75.09
C MET A 1 12.94 48.57 73.62
N ARG A 2 11.92 48.49 72.76
CA ARG A 2 11.92 48.44 71.28
C ARG A 2 12.30 49.82 70.68
N PRO A 3 12.36 50.00 69.34
CA PRO A 3 12.92 49.17 68.24
C PRO A 3 13.70 50.03 67.21
N ARG A 4 14.24 49.45 66.12
CA ARG A 4 14.10 50.03 64.77
C ARG A 4 14.44 49.07 63.61
N THR A 5 13.71 49.34 62.54
CA THR A 5 13.44 48.72 61.23
C THR A 5 14.62 48.79 60.24
N VAL A 6 14.70 47.88 59.25
CA VAL A 6 14.75 48.13 57.77
C VAL A 6 14.72 46.78 57.02
N PHE A 7 13.85 46.66 56.01
CA PHE A 7 13.72 45.56 55.04
C PHE A 7 14.33 46.01 53.69
N ARG A 8 15.09 45.14 53.01
CA ARG A 8 15.72 45.41 51.70
C ARG A 8 15.09 44.59 50.56
N THR A 9 14.66 45.32 49.54
CA THR A 9 14.78 45.13 48.07
C THR A 9 14.30 43.84 47.38
N PHE A 10 13.29 43.99 46.51
CA PHE A 10 13.00 43.11 45.37
C PHE A 10 13.33 43.85 44.07
N MET A 11 14.05 43.19 43.15
CA MET A 11 14.42 43.70 41.82
C MET A 11 13.51 43.03 40.78
N ALA A 12 12.87 43.82 39.91
CA ALA A 12 12.12 43.33 38.75
C ALA A 12 12.96 43.58 37.49
N ALA A 13 13.27 42.52 36.75
CA ALA A 13 13.86 42.60 35.41
C ALA A 13 12.85 42.03 34.41
N VAL A 14 12.42 42.88 33.48
CA VAL A 14 11.57 42.53 32.34
C VAL A 14 12.47 41.95 31.25
N VAL A 15 12.22 40.70 30.86
CA VAL A 15 12.82 40.08 29.66
C VAL A 15 11.74 40.03 28.59
N GLY A 16 11.88 40.88 27.56
CA GLY A 16 11.06 40.85 26.37
C GLY A 16 11.37 39.62 25.53
N VAL A 17 10.33 38.87 25.18
CA VAL A 17 10.41 37.76 24.22
C VAL A 17 10.33 38.35 22.82
N MET A 18 11.46 38.40 22.13
CA MET A 18 11.56 38.75 20.72
C MET A 18 10.97 37.59 19.91
N TRP A 19 9.77 37.78 19.37
CA TRP A 19 9.21 36.88 18.36
C TRP A 19 10.00 37.06 17.07
N LEU A 20 10.84 36.08 16.74
CA LEU A 20 11.38 35.94 15.39
C LEU A 20 10.22 35.43 14.52
N GLY A 21 9.43 36.35 13.96
CA GLY A 21 8.47 36.02 12.93
C GLY A 21 9.25 35.59 11.69
N VAL A 22 9.27 34.29 11.42
CA VAL A 22 9.55 33.81 10.07
C VAL A 22 8.40 34.32 9.22
N ALA A 23 8.64 35.38 8.44
CA ALA A 23 7.73 35.75 7.38
C ALA A 23 7.74 34.57 6.40
N VAL A 24 6.67 33.78 6.39
CA VAL A 24 6.37 32.93 5.24
C VAL A 24 6.17 33.92 4.09
N PRO A 25 6.95 33.87 3.00
CA PRO A 25 6.68 34.70 1.85
C PRO A 25 5.22 34.46 1.45
N THR A 26 4.44 35.53 1.32
CA THR A 26 3.15 35.44 0.63
C THR A 26 3.45 34.96 -0.79
N ALA A 27 2.86 33.83 -1.17
CA ALA A 27 3.09 33.18 -2.46
C ALA A 27 3.09 34.22 -3.59
N THR A 28 4.25 34.35 -4.23
CA THR A 28 4.41 35.05 -5.49
C THR A 28 4.08 34.02 -6.55
N GLY A 29 2.81 33.92 -6.95
CA GLY A 29 2.29 32.74 -7.64
C GLY A 29 3.05 32.30 -8.88
N ALA A 30 2.66 31.13 -9.39
CA ALA A 30 3.34 30.40 -10.45
C ALA A 30 3.89 31.27 -11.60
N THR A 31 5.01 30.84 -12.18
CA THR A 31 5.68 31.55 -13.26
C THR A 31 5.73 30.72 -14.53
N ILE A 32 5.60 31.39 -15.68
CA ILE A 32 5.82 30.78 -17.00
C ILE A 32 6.93 31.52 -17.72
N THR A 33 7.94 30.79 -18.16
CA THR A 33 9.05 31.31 -18.97
C THR A 33 9.14 30.58 -20.31
N SER A 34 9.79 31.21 -21.28
CA SER A 34 10.05 30.60 -22.59
C SER A 34 11.53 30.73 -22.92
N ALA A 35 12.13 29.62 -23.35
CA ALA A 35 13.49 29.55 -23.85
C ALA A 35 13.49 28.75 -25.16
N GLY A 36 13.73 29.44 -26.28
CA GLY A 36 13.67 28.83 -27.61
C GLY A 36 12.26 28.31 -27.92
N THR A 37 12.14 27.00 -28.11
CA THR A 37 10.86 26.32 -28.37
C THR A 37 10.30 25.59 -27.14
N THR A 38 10.90 25.77 -25.96
CA THR A 38 10.44 25.17 -24.70
C THR A 38 9.71 26.20 -23.86
N LEU A 39 8.58 25.78 -23.27
CA LEU A 39 7.83 26.55 -22.28
C LEU A 39 8.02 25.90 -20.91
N THR A 40 8.37 26.69 -19.90
CA THR A 40 8.61 26.19 -18.54
C THR A 40 7.61 26.82 -17.58
N TYR A 41 6.85 25.98 -16.90
CA TYR A 41 5.99 26.34 -15.77
C TYR A 41 6.72 26.00 -14.46
N THR A 42 6.66 26.88 -13.48
CA THR A 42 7.23 26.67 -12.14
C THR A 42 6.29 27.23 -11.08
N ALA A 43 5.77 26.36 -10.23
CA ALA A 43 4.95 26.72 -9.08
C ALA A 43 5.73 27.53 -8.05
N ALA A 44 5.03 28.31 -7.24
CA ALA A 44 5.64 28.99 -6.11
C ALA A 44 5.54 28.12 -4.84
N PRO A 45 6.47 28.29 -3.87
CA PRO A 45 6.42 27.48 -2.65
C PRO A 45 5.13 27.67 -1.84
N GLY A 46 4.57 26.57 -1.37
CA GLY A 46 3.38 26.47 -0.53
C GLY A 46 2.06 26.68 -1.28
N GLU A 47 2.07 26.54 -2.60
CA GLU A 47 0.87 26.60 -3.44
C GLU A 47 0.17 25.23 -3.53
N THR A 48 -0.98 25.21 -4.17
CA THR A 48 -1.66 23.97 -4.55
C THR A 48 -2.20 24.23 -5.94
N ASN A 49 -1.61 23.57 -6.91
CA ASN A 49 -1.71 23.85 -8.32
C ASN A 49 -2.62 22.83 -8.99
N SER A 50 -3.43 23.31 -9.94
CA SER A 50 -4.26 22.47 -10.79
C SER A 50 -4.02 22.92 -12.22
N LEU A 51 -2.84 22.58 -12.72
CA LEU A 51 -2.31 23.00 -13.99
C LEU A 51 -2.98 22.24 -15.13
N SER A 52 -3.46 22.96 -16.13
CA SER A 52 -4.00 22.36 -17.35
C SER A 52 -3.44 23.06 -18.58
N PHE A 53 -3.01 22.25 -19.55
CA PHE A 53 -2.56 22.71 -20.86
C PHE A 53 -3.59 22.34 -21.90
N PHE A 54 -3.91 23.27 -22.80
CA PHE A 54 -4.85 23.01 -23.88
C PHE A 54 -4.34 23.61 -25.18
N ARG A 55 -4.22 22.76 -26.21
CA ARG A 55 -3.86 23.24 -27.54
C ARG A 55 -5.07 23.89 -28.22
N ASN A 56 -4.94 25.17 -28.57
CA ASN A 56 -5.99 25.90 -29.28
C ASN A 56 -5.60 26.14 -30.75
N THR A 57 -6.52 25.82 -31.65
CA THR A 57 -6.33 25.97 -33.11
C THR A 57 -7.08 27.18 -33.69
N PHE A 58 -7.87 27.90 -32.88
CA PHE A 58 -8.66 29.04 -33.30
C PHE A 58 -7.91 30.37 -33.11
N GLU A 59 -7.85 31.18 -34.17
CA GLU A 59 -7.07 32.43 -34.15
C GLU A 59 -7.58 33.45 -33.14
N SER A 60 -8.89 33.49 -32.94
CA SER A 60 -9.54 34.36 -31.96
C SER A 60 -9.12 34.06 -30.52
N ALA A 61 -8.83 32.80 -30.21
CA ALA A 61 -8.42 32.39 -28.87
C ALA A 61 -6.91 32.55 -28.64
N CYS A 62 -6.12 32.53 -29.72
CA CYS A 62 -4.67 32.74 -29.66
C CYS A 62 -4.24 34.20 -29.52
N GLU A 63 -5.18 35.16 -29.42
CA GLU A 63 -4.91 36.58 -29.15
C GLU A 63 -3.81 37.21 -30.04
N GLY A 64 -3.73 36.78 -31.31
CA GLY A 64 -2.74 37.25 -32.26
C GLY A 64 -1.30 36.74 -32.03
N LEU A 65 -1.10 35.70 -31.22
CA LEU A 65 0.18 35.00 -31.06
C LEU A 65 0.47 34.01 -32.19
N GLY A 66 -0.53 33.68 -33.00
CA GLY A 66 -0.48 32.69 -34.09
C GLY A 66 -1.24 31.41 -33.75
N THR A 67 -1.75 30.72 -34.77
CA THR A 67 -2.45 29.44 -34.64
C THR A 67 -1.63 28.29 -35.21
N PRO A 68 -1.49 27.16 -34.49
CA PRO A 68 -2.04 26.90 -33.15
C PRO A 68 -1.27 27.64 -32.03
N CYS A 69 -1.88 27.76 -30.86
CA CYS A 69 -1.28 28.26 -29.62
C CYS A 69 -1.53 27.30 -28.45
N LEU A 70 -0.88 27.56 -27.32
CA LEU A 70 -1.07 26.81 -26.07
C LEU A 70 -1.75 27.71 -25.03
N GLU A 71 -2.88 27.26 -24.50
CA GLU A 71 -3.52 27.85 -23.34
C GLU A 71 -3.07 27.12 -22.08
N VAL A 72 -2.69 27.88 -21.06
CA VAL A 72 -2.27 27.39 -19.74
C VAL A 72 -3.23 27.96 -18.71
N SER A 73 -3.85 27.10 -17.90
CA SER A 73 -4.72 27.52 -16.80
C SER A 73 -4.29 26.87 -15.48
N ASP A 74 -4.42 27.60 -14.38
CA ASP A 74 -4.09 27.15 -13.04
C ASP A 74 -5.02 27.79 -11.99
N THR A 75 -5.10 27.22 -10.79
CA THR A 75 -5.87 27.74 -9.65
C THR A 75 -5.18 28.88 -8.90
N VAL A 76 -3.90 29.12 -9.18
CA VAL A 76 -3.14 30.24 -8.63
C VAL A 76 -2.78 31.27 -9.71
N PRO A 77 -2.52 32.53 -9.32
CA PRO A 77 -2.12 33.56 -10.29
C PRO A 77 -0.80 33.24 -10.99
N ILE A 78 -0.80 33.37 -12.31
CA ILE A 78 0.33 33.10 -13.19
C ILE A 78 1.02 34.42 -13.59
N THR A 79 2.34 34.46 -13.43
CA THR A 79 3.20 35.49 -14.02
C THR A 79 3.92 34.94 -15.24
N ALA A 80 3.52 35.37 -16.44
CA ALA A 80 4.05 34.85 -17.69
C ALA A 80 4.57 35.98 -18.62
N PRO A 81 5.80 36.48 -18.43
CA PRO A 81 6.35 37.54 -19.29
C PRO A 81 6.46 37.15 -20.78
N ALA A 82 6.46 35.86 -21.08
CA ALA A 82 6.52 35.33 -22.45
C ALA A 82 5.13 35.09 -23.09
N CYS A 83 4.04 35.27 -22.33
CA CYS A 83 2.69 34.94 -22.75
C CYS A 83 1.74 36.12 -22.52
N ARG A 84 0.50 36.01 -23.03
CA ARG A 84 -0.58 36.95 -22.72
C ARG A 84 -1.37 36.39 -21.56
N VAL A 85 -1.41 37.11 -20.44
CA VAL A 85 -2.14 36.70 -19.23
C VAL A 85 -3.54 37.31 -19.25
N ALA A 86 -4.56 36.49 -19.04
CA ALA A 86 -5.95 36.91 -19.02
C ALA A 86 -6.29 37.74 -17.77
N GLU A 87 -7.41 38.47 -17.84
CA GLU A 87 -7.93 39.22 -16.70
C GLU A 87 -8.26 38.25 -15.54
N GLY A 88 -7.65 38.47 -14.37
CA GLY A 88 -7.72 37.55 -13.23
C GLY A 88 -6.44 36.76 -12.96
N GLY A 89 -5.51 36.67 -13.92
CA GLY A 89 -4.17 36.12 -13.71
C GLY A 89 -4.06 34.59 -13.76
N GLU A 90 -5.16 33.85 -13.68
CA GLU A 90 -5.19 32.37 -13.61
C GLU A 90 -5.05 31.67 -14.97
N LYS A 91 -4.98 32.42 -16.07
CA LYS A 91 -4.84 31.88 -17.43
C LYS A 91 -3.81 32.65 -18.23
N ALA A 92 -3.02 31.94 -19.03
CA ALA A 92 -2.06 32.50 -19.95
C ALA A 92 -2.14 31.83 -21.34
N THR A 93 -2.16 32.64 -22.39
CA THR A 93 -2.08 32.18 -23.78
C THR A 93 -0.67 32.40 -24.30
N CYS A 94 -0.03 31.32 -24.75
CA CYS A 94 1.36 31.26 -25.16
C CYS A 94 1.47 30.83 -26.62
N ARG A 95 2.55 31.21 -27.31
CA ARG A 95 2.88 30.60 -28.61
C ARG A 95 3.07 29.10 -28.42
N LEU A 96 2.65 28.30 -29.40
CA LEU A 96 2.77 26.85 -29.32
C LEU A 96 4.26 26.45 -29.20
N PRO A 97 4.68 25.82 -28.09
CA PRO A 97 6.03 25.32 -27.93
C PRO A 97 6.21 23.97 -28.66
N GLN A 98 7.45 23.51 -28.78
CA GLN A 98 7.78 22.14 -29.16
C GLN A 98 7.85 21.20 -27.97
N SER A 99 8.17 21.72 -26.78
CA SER A 99 8.18 20.94 -25.54
C SER A 99 7.77 21.79 -24.34
N VAL A 100 7.36 21.14 -23.24
CA VAL A 100 7.08 21.81 -21.97
C VAL A 100 7.87 21.18 -20.83
N VAL A 101 8.20 22.01 -19.85
CA VAL A 101 8.79 21.58 -18.58
C VAL A 101 7.91 22.12 -17.47
N VAL A 102 7.49 21.25 -16.56
CA VAL A 102 6.60 21.57 -15.45
C VAL A 102 7.29 21.19 -14.14
N ASN A 103 7.30 22.11 -13.19
CA ASN A 103 7.63 21.84 -11.79
C ASN A 103 6.45 22.33 -10.95
N LEU A 104 5.73 21.40 -10.31
CA LEU A 104 4.56 21.68 -9.47
C LEU A 104 4.95 22.00 -8.02
N GLY A 105 6.16 21.60 -7.60
CA GLY A 105 6.79 22.15 -6.40
C GLY A 105 6.44 21.38 -5.13
N ASP A 106 5.59 21.97 -4.29
CA ASP A 106 5.12 21.37 -3.04
C ASP A 106 3.62 21.58 -2.88
N GLY A 107 2.92 20.58 -2.35
CA GLY A 107 1.47 20.60 -2.27
C GLY A 107 0.89 19.33 -2.86
N ASP A 108 -0.42 19.14 -2.73
CA ASP A 108 -1.11 18.05 -3.42
C ASP A 108 -1.60 18.60 -4.77
N ASP A 109 -0.81 18.44 -5.82
CA ASP A 109 -0.95 19.13 -7.09
C ASP A 109 -1.57 18.27 -8.19
N GLY A 110 -2.07 18.93 -9.24
CA GLY A 110 -2.65 18.28 -10.41
C GLY A 110 -2.07 18.84 -11.72
N TYR A 111 -1.73 17.95 -12.65
CA TYR A 111 -1.39 18.25 -14.03
C TYR A 111 -2.27 17.48 -15.00
N PHE A 112 -3.01 18.20 -15.84
CA PHE A 112 -3.92 17.62 -16.82
C PHE A 112 -3.55 18.10 -18.23
N ALA A 113 -2.85 17.28 -19.00
CA ALA A 113 -2.46 17.62 -20.36
C ALA A 113 -3.58 17.41 -21.38
N GLY A 114 -3.99 18.49 -22.03
CA GLY A 114 -4.60 18.50 -23.37
C GLY A 114 -3.58 18.94 -24.42
N TRP A 115 -2.32 18.55 -24.25
CA TRP A 115 -1.21 18.86 -25.12
C TRP A 115 -0.60 17.58 -25.71
N ASP A 116 -0.24 17.64 -26.99
CA ASP A 116 0.19 16.47 -27.78
C ASP A 116 1.71 16.36 -27.96
N GLY A 117 2.49 17.18 -27.25
CA GLY A 117 3.96 17.20 -27.37
C GLY A 117 4.65 16.63 -26.13
N PRO A 118 5.98 16.47 -26.17
CA PRO A 118 6.75 15.78 -25.12
C PRO A 118 6.98 16.61 -23.85
N SER A 119 6.44 16.15 -22.72
CA SER A 119 6.50 16.80 -21.41
C SER A 119 7.69 16.34 -20.57
N THR A 120 8.21 17.24 -19.75
CA THR A 120 9.01 16.84 -18.57
C THR A 120 8.35 17.43 -17.34
N ILE A 121 7.82 16.57 -16.48
CA ILE A 121 7.01 16.95 -15.32
C ILE A 121 7.71 16.45 -14.05
N ASP A 122 7.82 17.34 -13.09
CA ASP A 122 8.30 17.09 -11.72
C ASP A 122 7.17 17.54 -10.78
N MET A 123 6.46 16.58 -10.19
CA MET A 123 5.30 16.86 -9.35
C MET A 123 5.75 17.36 -7.96
N GLY A 124 6.79 16.76 -7.40
CA GLY A 124 7.51 17.33 -6.28
C GLY A 124 7.13 16.69 -4.95
N LEU A 125 6.70 17.48 -3.96
CA LEU A 125 6.30 16.97 -2.64
C LEU A 125 4.78 16.97 -2.50
N GLY A 126 4.17 15.85 -2.17
CA GLY A 126 2.75 15.81 -1.81
C GLY A 126 2.07 14.56 -2.32
N THR A 127 0.77 14.57 -2.50
CA THR A 127 0.04 13.48 -3.18
C THR A 127 -0.54 14.05 -4.46
N ASP A 128 0.11 13.72 -5.56
CA ASP A 128 -0.06 14.41 -6.83
C ASP A 128 -0.79 13.55 -7.87
N VAL A 129 -1.33 14.22 -8.89
CA VAL A 129 -1.94 13.57 -10.06
C VAL A 129 -1.40 14.18 -11.33
N ALA A 130 -0.85 13.37 -12.24
CA ALA A 130 -0.44 13.81 -13.57
C ALA A 130 -1.01 12.96 -14.70
N GLU A 131 -1.34 13.65 -15.78
CA GLU A 131 -1.78 13.10 -17.07
C GLU A 131 -0.90 13.71 -18.17
N GLY A 132 -0.05 12.89 -18.80
CA GLY A 132 1.01 13.28 -19.74
C GLY A 132 0.51 13.72 -21.12
N GLY A 133 -0.36 12.93 -21.75
CA GLY A 133 -1.03 13.30 -22.99
C GLY A 133 -0.73 12.34 -24.14
N SER A 134 -0.17 12.84 -25.26
CA SER A 134 0.13 11.96 -26.41
C SER A 134 1.56 12.06 -26.94
N GLY A 135 2.39 12.90 -26.31
CA GLY A 135 3.81 12.96 -26.61
C GLY A 135 4.58 12.04 -25.67
N GLY A 136 5.80 11.65 -26.05
CA GLY A 136 6.66 10.90 -25.12
C GLY A 136 7.05 11.78 -23.93
N ASP A 137 6.51 11.44 -22.77
CA ASP A 137 6.56 12.22 -21.55
C ASP A 137 7.54 11.62 -20.53
N LEU A 138 8.14 12.50 -19.73
CA LEU A 138 8.94 12.12 -18.56
C LEU A 138 8.24 12.70 -17.34
N ILE A 139 7.62 11.84 -16.53
CA ILE A 139 6.85 12.23 -15.35
C ILE A 139 7.54 11.67 -14.10
N ARG A 140 7.87 12.56 -13.15
CA ARG A 140 8.41 12.20 -11.84
C ARG A 140 7.43 12.63 -10.76
N GLY A 141 6.94 11.69 -9.95
CA GLY A 141 6.10 11.97 -8.80
C GLY A 141 6.88 12.65 -7.69
N GLY A 142 7.90 11.97 -7.18
CA GLY A 142 8.67 12.48 -6.05
C GLY A 142 8.13 11.90 -4.75
N PRO A 143 8.38 12.51 -3.58
CA PRO A 143 7.84 11.99 -2.34
C PRO A 143 6.32 12.17 -2.25
N GLY A 144 5.58 11.06 -2.20
CA GLY A 144 4.13 11.14 -2.29
C GLY A 144 3.45 9.81 -2.41
N ASN A 145 2.13 9.82 -2.60
CA ASN A 145 1.39 8.64 -3.01
C ASN A 145 0.65 9.07 -4.28
N ASP A 146 1.32 8.98 -5.40
CA ASP A 146 0.97 9.72 -6.60
C ASP A 146 0.17 8.87 -7.59
N ILE A 147 -0.56 9.54 -8.48
CA ILE A 147 -1.24 8.91 -9.61
C ILE A 147 -0.64 9.48 -10.89
N ILE A 148 0.05 8.65 -11.65
CA ILE A 148 0.73 9.05 -12.88
C ILE A 148 0.12 8.30 -14.06
N LYS A 149 -0.34 9.08 -15.04
CA LYS A 149 -0.87 8.57 -16.32
C LYS A 149 -0.05 9.10 -17.48
N GLY A 150 0.60 8.22 -18.24
CA GLY A 150 1.37 8.58 -19.43
C GLY A 150 0.47 8.93 -20.61
N PHE A 151 -0.42 7.98 -20.94
CA PHE A 151 -1.34 7.96 -22.07
C PHE A 151 -0.74 7.44 -23.38
N ALA A 152 -0.45 8.29 -24.37
CA ALA A 152 0.09 7.82 -25.64
C ALA A 152 1.48 8.38 -25.87
N GLY A 153 2.31 7.66 -26.60
CA GLY A 153 3.72 8.00 -26.75
C GLY A 153 4.59 7.12 -25.88
N ASP A 154 5.91 7.21 -26.09
CA ASP A 154 6.89 6.46 -25.31
C ASP A 154 7.16 7.22 -24.00
N ASP A 155 6.54 6.80 -22.91
CA ASP A 155 6.59 7.52 -21.64
C ASP A 155 7.59 6.93 -20.64
N THR A 156 8.07 7.75 -19.72
CA THR A 156 8.82 7.33 -18.54
C THR A 156 8.11 7.84 -17.30
N LEU A 157 7.54 6.92 -16.54
CA LEU A 157 6.75 7.17 -15.34
C LEU A 157 7.57 6.73 -14.12
N ASP A 158 8.01 7.69 -13.32
CA ASP A 158 8.80 7.46 -12.10
C ASP A 158 7.99 7.94 -10.89
N GLY A 159 7.46 7.00 -10.10
CA GLY A 159 6.66 7.29 -8.91
C GLY A 159 7.50 8.01 -7.85
N GLY A 160 8.63 7.43 -7.50
CA GLY A 160 9.52 7.96 -6.47
C GLY A 160 9.19 7.37 -5.10
N PRO A 161 9.43 8.08 -3.99
CA PRO A 161 9.11 7.54 -2.67
C PRO A 161 7.62 7.64 -2.29
N GLY A 162 6.96 6.50 -2.18
CA GLY A 162 5.74 6.26 -1.43
C GLY A 162 4.91 5.19 -2.13
N ASP A 163 3.59 5.18 -1.96
CA ASP A 163 2.76 4.14 -2.61
C ASP A 163 2.07 4.74 -3.84
N ASP A 164 2.65 4.52 -5.02
CA ASP A 164 2.26 5.18 -6.27
C ASP A 164 1.41 4.28 -7.19
N ARG A 165 0.61 4.90 -8.06
CA ARG A 165 -0.13 4.21 -9.14
C ARG A 165 0.27 4.75 -10.49
N LEU A 166 0.84 3.89 -11.32
CA LEU A 166 1.33 4.21 -12.65
C LEU A 166 0.47 3.52 -13.73
N GLU A 167 0.18 4.25 -14.79
CA GLU A 167 -0.68 3.79 -15.88
C GLU A 167 -0.19 4.42 -17.20
N GLY A 168 0.43 3.63 -18.08
CA GLY A 168 0.93 4.16 -19.36
C GLY A 168 -0.15 4.20 -20.43
N ILE A 169 -1.20 3.40 -20.31
CA ILE A 169 -2.17 3.10 -21.39
C ILE A 169 -2.70 4.30 -22.18
N ALA A 170 -2.75 4.14 -23.51
CA ALA A 170 -3.48 5.06 -24.38
C ALA A 170 -4.95 5.08 -23.97
N GLY A 171 -5.44 6.24 -23.53
CA GLY A 171 -6.86 6.42 -23.22
C GLY A 171 -7.74 5.93 -24.37
N ALA A 172 -8.97 5.51 -24.08
CA ALA A 172 -9.93 4.88 -25.00
C ALA A 172 -10.28 5.67 -26.29
N SER A 173 -9.62 6.79 -26.57
CA SER A 173 -9.74 7.62 -27.77
C SER A 173 -8.83 7.18 -28.92
N GLY A 174 -8.85 5.89 -29.28
CA GLY A 174 -8.62 5.35 -30.62
C GLY A 174 -7.72 6.08 -31.63
N SER A 175 -6.54 6.58 -31.24
CA SER A 175 -5.59 7.20 -32.16
C SER A 175 -4.14 6.86 -31.80
N SER A 176 -3.60 5.96 -32.63
CA SER A 176 -2.20 5.84 -33.06
C SER A 176 -1.12 5.51 -32.01
N THR A 177 -0.68 4.24 -32.08
CA THR A 177 0.54 3.65 -31.51
C THR A 177 0.64 3.77 -30.00
N GLU A 178 0.29 2.68 -29.32
CA GLU A 178 0.84 2.37 -27.99
C GLU A 178 2.35 2.56 -28.07
N GLY A 179 2.88 3.39 -27.18
CA GLY A 179 4.30 3.62 -27.08
C GLY A 179 4.95 2.55 -26.22
N THR A 180 6.27 2.56 -26.22
CA THR A 180 7.06 1.78 -25.27
C THR A 180 7.20 2.58 -23.99
N ASP A 181 6.52 2.15 -22.93
CA ASP A 181 6.53 2.85 -21.65
C ASP A 181 7.56 2.26 -20.68
N THR A 182 8.09 3.10 -19.79
CA THR A 182 8.96 2.67 -18.69
C THR A 182 8.31 3.01 -17.36
N TYR A 183 8.08 2.01 -16.53
CA TYR A 183 7.46 2.12 -15.21
C TYR A 183 8.49 1.92 -14.12
N ILE A 184 8.71 2.94 -13.28
CA ILE A 184 9.62 2.91 -12.14
C ILE A 184 8.81 3.23 -10.90
N GLY A 185 8.61 2.25 -10.01
CA GLY A 185 7.88 2.46 -8.77
C GLY A 185 8.68 3.31 -7.80
N GLY A 186 9.93 2.91 -7.56
CA GLY A 186 10.79 3.57 -6.60
C GLY A 186 10.62 2.99 -5.20
N GLY A 187 10.04 3.75 -4.28
CA GLY A 187 10.15 3.52 -2.85
C GLY A 187 8.83 3.45 -2.10
N GLY A 188 8.07 2.38 -2.24
CA GLY A 188 7.02 2.01 -1.31
C GLY A 188 6.30 0.77 -1.81
N VAL A 189 4.97 0.83 -1.92
CA VAL A 189 4.17 -0.22 -2.57
C VAL A 189 3.50 0.36 -3.80
N ASP A 190 4.23 0.25 -4.90
CA ASP A 190 3.86 0.86 -6.18
C ASP A 190 3.08 -0.12 -7.04
N SER A 191 2.17 0.41 -7.86
CA SER A 191 1.29 -0.36 -8.72
C SER A 191 1.35 0.08 -10.17
N VAL A 192 1.35 -0.90 -11.08
CA VAL A 192 1.08 -0.71 -12.51
C VAL A 192 -0.23 -1.42 -12.86
N THR A 193 -1.02 -0.83 -13.76
CA THR A 193 -2.31 -1.40 -14.19
C THR A 193 -2.41 -1.47 -15.70
N TYR A 194 -2.89 -2.62 -16.18
CA TYR A 194 -3.27 -2.89 -17.56
C TYR A 194 -4.76 -3.23 -17.68
N GLU A 195 -5.57 -2.87 -16.67
CA GLU A 195 -6.98 -3.32 -16.51
C GLU A 195 -7.88 -3.05 -17.73
N THR A 196 -7.56 -2.05 -18.56
CA THR A 196 -8.37 -1.73 -19.76
C THR A 196 -7.85 -2.40 -21.04
N ARG A 197 -6.76 -3.16 -20.96
CA ARG A 197 -6.18 -3.86 -22.12
C ARG A 197 -7.03 -5.07 -22.46
N GLY A 198 -7.30 -5.22 -23.76
CA GLY A 198 -8.07 -6.33 -24.32
C GLY A 198 -7.23 -7.31 -25.14
N ASP A 199 -5.93 -7.08 -25.23
CA ASP A 199 -4.97 -8.00 -25.87
C ASP A 199 -4.24 -8.79 -24.77
N PRO A 200 -3.80 -10.04 -25.04
CA PRO A 200 -2.94 -10.81 -24.14
C PRO A 200 -1.67 -10.07 -23.78
N LEU A 201 -1.31 -10.06 -22.51
CA LEU A 201 -0.13 -9.38 -22.00
C LEU A 201 0.98 -10.37 -21.65
N THR A 202 2.23 -9.98 -21.87
CA THR A 202 3.40 -10.63 -21.27
C THR A 202 4.10 -9.59 -20.43
N ILE A 203 4.17 -9.79 -19.11
CA ILE A 203 4.76 -8.83 -18.17
C ILE A 203 5.80 -9.55 -17.31
N SER A 204 6.97 -8.96 -17.17
CA SER A 204 8.08 -9.41 -16.33
C SER A 204 8.65 -8.23 -15.56
N GLN A 205 8.63 -8.30 -14.22
CA GLN A 205 9.18 -7.24 -13.37
C GLN A 205 10.71 -7.35 -13.26
N ASP A 206 11.41 -7.29 -14.38
CA ASP A 206 12.86 -7.51 -14.49
C ASP A 206 13.65 -6.30 -15.03
N GLY A 207 12.95 -5.22 -15.39
CA GLY A 207 13.56 -3.99 -15.88
C GLY A 207 14.04 -4.07 -17.34
N VAL A 208 13.48 -4.99 -18.13
CA VAL A 208 13.78 -5.14 -19.55
C VAL A 208 12.55 -4.73 -20.39
N ALA A 209 12.81 -3.99 -21.47
CA ALA A 209 11.80 -3.50 -22.40
C ALA A 209 11.20 -4.62 -23.29
N ASN A 210 10.42 -5.51 -22.69
CA ASN A 210 9.74 -6.63 -23.36
C ASN A 210 8.37 -6.95 -22.76
N ASP A 211 7.77 -5.99 -22.07
CA ASP A 211 6.49 -6.15 -21.39
C ASP A 211 5.31 -5.59 -22.21
N GLY A 212 4.09 -5.84 -21.73
CA GLY A 212 2.85 -5.35 -22.31
C GLY A 212 2.30 -6.26 -23.41
N ALA A 213 1.53 -5.67 -24.33
CA ALA A 213 0.96 -6.37 -25.47
C ALA A 213 2.04 -6.71 -26.53
N PRO A 214 1.78 -7.66 -27.45
CA PRO A 214 2.77 -8.06 -28.46
C PRO A 214 3.27 -6.89 -29.31
N GLY A 215 4.54 -6.50 -29.10
CA GLY A 215 5.21 -5.45 -29.85
C GLY A 215 5.14 -4.05 -29.23
N GLU A 216 4.53 -3.90 -28.04
CA GLU A 216 4.54 -2.67 -27.24
C GLU A 216 5.92 -2.42 -26.64
N GLY A 217 6.47 -3.43 -25.95
CA GLY A 217 7.85 -3.41 -25.47
C GLY A 217 8.04 -2.56 -24.23
N ASP A 218 7.00 -2.45 -23.39
CA ASP A 218 7.05 -1.79 -22.09
C ASP A 218 8.19 -2.34 -21.22
N ASN A 219 8.59 -1.55 -20.23
CA ASN A 219 9.61 -1.90 -19.26
C ASN A 219 9.08 -1.70 -17.84
N VAL A 220 8.72 -2.78 -17.17
CA VAL A 220 8.27 -2.78 -15.78
C VAL A 220 9.46 -3.02 -14.85
N ASP A 221 9.87 -1.99 -14.12
CA ASP A 221 11.00 -2.08 -13.18
C ASP A 221 10.68 -3.00 -11.99
N PRO A 222 11.67 -3.74 -11.44
CA PRO A 222 11.48 -4.61 -10.27
C PRO A 222 11.05 -3.87 -8.98
N SER A 223 11.10 -2.53 -8.94
CA SER A 223 10.58 -1.73 -7.83
C SER A 223 9.04 -1.67 -7.79
N ILE A 224 8.37 -1.98 -8.91
CA ILE A 224 6.92 -2.16 -8.91
C ILE A 224 6.59 -3.40 -8.07
N LEU A 225 5.67 -3.28 -7.11
CA LEU A 225 5.27 -4.43 -6.29
C LEU A 225 3.90 -4.97 -6.67
N THR A 226 3.06 -4.17 -7.32
CA THR A 226 1.69 -4.55 -7.67
C THR A 226 1.48 -4.49 -9.18
N VAL A 227 1.01 -5.57 -9.78
CA VAL A 227 0.63 -5.63 -11.20
C VAL A 227 -0.82 -6.07 -11.31
N HIS A 228 -1.61 -5.32 -12.08
CA HIS A 228 -2.94 -5.74 -12.52
C HIS A 228 -2.89 -6.00 -14.03
N GLY A 229 -3.26 -7.22 -14.43
CA GLY A 229 -3.37 -7.64 -15.83
C GLY A 229 -4.54 -6.96 -16.56
N GLY A 230 -4.91 -7.54 -17.70
CA GLY A 230 -5.99 -7.11 -18.57
C GLY A 230 -7.20 -8.05 -18.52
N GLY A 231 -8.03 -8.00 -19.56
CA GLY A 231 -9.20 -8.89 -19.69
C GLY A 231 -8.99 -10.08 -20.62
N SER A 232 -7.74 -10.48 -20.88
CA SER A 232 -7.35 -11.57 -21.78
C SER A 232 -6.35 -12.50 -21.11
N ASP A 233 -6.02 -13.63 -21.75
CA ASP A 233 -5.07 -14.61 -21.24
C ASP A 233 -3.66 -14.01 -21.09
N ASP A 234 -3.29 -13.63 -19.87
CA ASP A 234 -2.04 -12.93 -19.57
C ASP A 234 -0.93 -13.87 -19.06
N THR A 235 0.32 -13.45 -19.21
CA THR A 235 1.47 -14.10 -18.56
C THR A 235 2.23 -13.06 -17.76
N ILE A 236 2.19 -13.16 -16.44
CA ILE A 236 2.77 -12.19 -15.52
C ILE A 236 3.79 -12.89 -14.62
N THR A 237 5.03 -12.44 -14.69
CA THR A 237 6.13 -12.88 -13.82
C THR A 237 6.53 -11.72 -12.91
N GLY A 238 6.45 -11.96 -11.59
CA GLY A 238 6.88 -11.02 -10.57
C GLY A 238 8.39 -10.82 -10.53
N SER A 239 8.86 -10.05 -9.56
CA SER A 239 10.29 -9.92 -9.24
C SER A 239 10.73 -10.95 -8.19
N PRO A 240 12.04 -11.13 -7.91
CA PRO A 240 12.50 -11.94 -6.76
C PRO A 240 12.21 -11.34 -5.37
N GLY A 241 11.44 -10.25 -5.30
CA GLY A 241 10.96 -9.63 -4.06
C GLY A 241 9.52 -10.04 -3.75
N ARG A 242 8.88 -9.38 -2.79
CA ARG A 242 7.43 -9.59 -2.55
C ARG A 242 6.61 -8.90 -3.64
N ASN A 243 5.73 -9.64 -4.29
CA ASN A 243 4.84 -9.13 -5.33
C ASN A 243 3.35 -9.27 -4.94
N ILE A 244 2.51 -8.49 -5.61
CA ILE A 244 1.05 -8.56 -5.58
C ILE A 244 0.59 -8.58 -7.04
N VAL A 245 0.09 -9.70 -7.53
CA VAL A 245 -0.27 -9.86 -8.93
C VAL A 245 -1.73 -10.29 -9.04
N SER A 246 -2.48 -9.67 -9.94
CA SER A 246 -3.84 -10.06 -10.29
C SER A 246 -3.98 -10.22 -11.80
N GLY A 247 -4.39 -11.40 -12.26
CA GLY A 247 -4.63 -11.70 -13.68
C GLY A 247 -5.90 -11.02 -14.22
N LEU A 248 -6.94 -10.97 -13.37
CA LEU A 248 -8.27 -10.39 -13.60
C LEU A 248 -9.19 -11.28 -14.43
N GLY A 249 -9.11 -11.28 -15.75
CA GLY A 249 -9.99 -12.11 -16.55
C GLY A 249 -9.27 -12.65 -17.77
N GLY A 250 -9.47 -13.91 -18.08
CA GLY A 250 -8.61 -14.63 -19.03
C GLY A 250 -8.16 -15.94 -18.42
N ASN A 251 -7.44 -16.76 -19.17
CA ASN A 251 -6.73 -17.91 -18.62
C ASN A 251 -5.27 -17.52 -18.39
N ASP A 252 -4.97 -17.09 -17.18
CA ASP A 252 -3.74 -16.38 -16.85
C ASP A 252 -2.64 -17.32 -16.38
N ARG A 253 -1.38 -16.90 -16.57
CA ARG A 253 -0.19 -17.56 -16.01
C ARG A 253 0.53 -16.59 -15.09
N LEU A 254 0.50 -16.86 -13.79
CA LEU A 254 1.09 -15.99 -12.78
C LEU A 254 2.25 -16.70 -12.08
N HIS A 255 3.41 -16.05 -12.04
CA HIS A 255 4.61 -16.59 -11.39
C HIS A 255 5.23 -15.59 -10.41
N GLY A 256 5.28 -15.95 -9.11
CA GLY A 256 5.80 -15.09 -8.03
C GLY A 256 7.32 -15.01 -7.94
N LEU A 257 8.03 -16.07 -8.37
CA LEU A 257 9.48 -16.28 -8.19
C LEU A 257 9.90 -16.55 -6.74
N ALA A 258 10.60 -15.61 -6.11
CA ALA A 258 11.05 -15.74 -4.74
C ALA A 258 10.45 -14.55 -4.00
N GLY A 259 10.01 -14.71 -2.76
CA GLY A 259 9.28 -13.62 -2.13
C GLY A 259 8.34 -14.11 -1.05
N ASP A 260 7.47 -13.23 -0.56
CA ASP A 260 6.27 -13.66 0.16
C ASP A 260 5.10 -13.09 -0.67
N ASP A 261 4.71 -13.78 -1.73
CA ASP A 261 3.90 -13.23 -2.82
C ASP A 261 2.40 -13.30 -2.55
N GLN A 262 1.63 -12.46 -3.25
CA GLN A 262 0.17 -12.53 -3.31
C GLN A 262 -0.25 -12.61 -4.79
N LEU A 263 -0.75 -13.77 -5.25
CA LEU A 263 -1.20 -13.99 -6.62
C LEU A 263 -2.70 -14.32 -6.64
N GLU A 264 -3.46 -13.64 -7.48
CA GLU A 264 -4.89 -13.87 -7.73
C GLU A 264 -5.12 -14.07 -9.23
N GLY A 265 -5.61 -15.25 -9.65
CA GLY A 265 -5.95 -15.55 -11.04
C GLY A 265 -7.08 -14.65 -11.53
N GLY A 266 -8.29 -14.89 -11.03
CA GLY A 266 -9.45 -14.05 -11.31
C GLY A 266 -10.57 -14.84 -11.98
N LEU A 267 -11.00 -14.43 -13.18
CA LEU A 267 -12.00 -15.15 -13.96
C LEU A 267 -11.33 -15.96 -15.07
N GLY A 268 -11.52 -17.27 -15.10
CA GLY A 268 -10.99 -18.15 -16.13
C GLY A 268 -10.17 -19.28 -15.51
N ASN A 269 -9.49 -20.07 -16.34
CA ASN A 269 -8.73 -21.22 -15.87
C ASN A 269 -7.26 -20.85 -15.76
N ASP A 270 -6.79 -20.62 -14.55
CA ASP A 270 -5.50 -19.97 -14.31
C ASP A 270 -4.41 -20.96 -13.87
N GLU A 271 -3.15 -20.59 -14.13
CA GLU A 271 -1.96 -21.32 -13.69
C GLU A 271 -1.12 -20.41 -12.79
N LEU A 272 -1.12 -20.70 -11.49
CA LEU A 272 -0.44 -19.91 -10.46
C LEU A 272 0.74 -20.69 -9.89
N THR A 273 1.92 -20.06 -9.81
CA THR A 273 3.12 -20.61 -9.15
C THR A 273 3.74 -19.59 -8.20
N GLY A 274 3.66 -19.84 -6.89
CA GLY A 274 4.29 -19.01 -5.85
C GLY A 274 5.82 -19.09 -5.88
N ALA A 275 6.34 -20.32 -5.89
CA ALA A 275 7.76 -20.67 -5.84
C ALA A 275 8.38 -20.48 -4.43
N ASP A 276 9.55 -19.86 -4.26
CA ASP A 276 10.21 -19.84 -2.94
C ASP A 276 9.58 -18.76 -2.05
N GLY A 277 8.91 -19.11 -0.95
CA GLY A 277 8.28 -18.04 -0.18
C GLY A 277 7.37 -18.39 0.99
N GLN A 278 6.54 -17.43 1.38
CA GLN A 278 5.32 -17.68 2.15
C GLN A 278 4.20 -17.01 1.40
N ASP A 279 3.62 -17.76 0.48
CA ASP A 279 2.81 -17.17 -0.56
C ASP A 279 1.34 -17.21 -0.20
N VAL A 280 0.61 -16.38 -0.92
CA VAL A 280 -0.83 -16.23 -0.85
C VAL A 280 -1.37 -16.40 -2.25
N LEU A 281 -2.07 -17.49 -2.50
CA LEU A 281 -2.49 -17.89 -3.83
C LEU A 281 -4.01 -18.05 -3.89
N GLY A 282 -4.63 -17.34 -4.81
CA GLY A 282 -6.07 -17.34 -5.10
C GLY A 282 -6.33 -17.72 -6.56
N GLY A 283 -7.03 -18.81 -6.82
CA GLY A 283 -7.39 -19.20 -8.19
C GLY A 283 -8.46 -18.28 -8.77
N GLY A 284 -9.58 -18.17 -8.06
CA GLY A 284 -10.73 -17.38 -8.50
C GLY A 284 -11.84 -18.27 -9.07
N ASP A 285 -12.54 -17.77 -10.09
CA ASP A 285 -13.60 -18.49 -10.79
C ASP A 285 -13.03 -19.27 -11.98
N GLY A 286 -12.95 -20.61 -11.89
CA GLY A 286 -12.61 -21.45 -13.03
C GLY A 286 -11.95 -22.75 -12.60
N ASP A 287 -11.41 -23.52 -13.54
CA ASP A 287 -10.64 -24.73 -13.24
C ASP A 287 -9.15 -24.37 -13.12
N ASP A 288 -8.67 -24.14 -11.89
CA ASP A 288 -7.32 -23.58 -11.67
C ASP A 288 -6.25 -24.62 -11.33
N VAL A 289 -5.01 -24.31 -11.69
CA VAL A 289 -3.82 -25.07 -11.27
C VAL A 289 -2.94 -24.16 -10.42
N ILE A 290 -2.80 -24.51 -9.14
CA ILE A 290 -2.05 -23.70 -8.18
C ILE A 290 -0.90 -24.53 -7.58
N ASP A 291 0.32 -24.05 -7.72
CA ASP A 291 1.53 -24.60 -7.11
C ASP A 291 2.13 -23.59 -6.12
N GLY A 292 2.17 -23.96 -4.84
CA GLY A 292 2.79 -23.14 -3.80
C GLY A 292 4.29 -22.99 -4.01
N GLY A 293 4.96 -24.06 -4.44
CA GLY A 293 6.41 -24.16 -4.31
C GLY A 293 6.86 -24.40 -2.87
N PRO A 294 8.15 -24.19 -2.57
CA PRO A 294 8.69 -24.31 -1.21
C PRO A 294 8.29 -23.14 -0.32
N GLY A 295 7.65 -23.38 0.83
CA GLY A 295 7.16 -22.27 1.61
C GLY A 295 6.10 -22.63 2.63
N VAL A 296 5.74 -21.69 3.52
CA VAL A 296 4.50 -21.86 4.30
C VAL A 296 3.42 -21.04 3.64
N ASP A 297 2.68 -21.70 2.76
CA ASP A 297 1.76 -21.01 1.86
C ASP A 297 0.32 -21.03 2.36
N ARG A 298 -0.48 -20.15 1.79
CA ARG A 298 -1.92 -20.08 1.99
C ARG A 298 -2.62 -20.08 0.65
N PHE A 299 -3.56 -21.00 0.52
CA PHE A 299 -4.39 -21.15 -0.67
C PHE A 299 -5.82 -20.76 -0.33
N TRP A 300 -6.42 -19.93 -1.17
CA TRP A 300 -7.83 -19.62 -1.17
C TRP A 300 -8.40 -19.99 -2.54
N GLY A 301 -9.51 -20.74 -2.59
CA GLY A 301 -10.27 -20.91 -3.83
C GLY A 301 -10.89 -19.58 -4.23
N ASP A 302 -11.98 -19.19 -3.54
CA ASP A 302 -12.79 -18.02 -3.88
C ASP A 302 -13.27 -17.20 -2.65
N GLU A 303 -13.72 -15.96 -2.87
CA GLU A 303 -14.55 -15.21 -1.91
C GLU A 303 -16.05 -15.31 -2.27
N LEU A 304 -16.84 -15.86 -1.33
CA LEU A 304 -18.31 -16.06 -1.32
C LEU A 304 -19.24 -14.87 -1.69
N THR A 305 -18.74 -13.73 -2.14
CA THR A 305 -19.54 -12.50 -2.35
C THR A 305 -19.95 -12.20 -3.79
N ALA A 306 -19.44 -12.93 -4.80
CA ALA A 306 -19.78 -12.69 -6.21
C ALA A 306 -20.96 -13.53 -6.76
N CYS A 307 -21.41 -14.58 -6.06
CA CYS A 307 -22.43 -15.48 -6.60
C CYS A 307 -23.87 -14.93 -6.51
N ILE A 308 -24.33 -14.24 -7.56
CA ILE A 308 -25.76 -14.01 -7.80
C ILE A 308 -26.29 -15.06 -8.79
N SER A 309 -27.28 -15.84 -8.35
CA SER A 309 -28.22 -16.61 -9.18
C SER A 309 -27.73 -17.88 -9.89
N GLY A 310 -26.88 -18.70 -9.24
CA GLY A 310 -26.77 -20.13 -9.58
C GLY A 310 -26.04 -20.45 -10.90
N LEU A 311 -25.21 -19.53 -11.37
CA LEU A 311 -24.26 -19.73 -12.48
C LEU A 311 -22.84 -20.06 -12.00
N CYS A 312 -22.59 -20.10 -10.69
CA CYS A 312 -21.35 -20.62 -10.11
C CYS A 312 -21.40 -22.16 -10.15
N ALA A 313 -21.20 -22.72 -11.34
CA ALA A 313 -20.64 -24.06 -11.44
C ALA A 313 -19.17 -23.90 -11.09
N SER A 314 -18.89 -24.05 -9.80
CA SER A 314 -17.57 -24.08 -9.19
C SER A 314 -16.62 -25.02 -9.95
N GLY A 315 -15.40 -24.57 -10.19
CA GLY A 315 -14.43 -25.32 -10.97
C GLY A 315 -13.87 -26.54 -10.26
N GLN A 316 -12.92 -27.18 -10.93
CA GLN A 316 -12.16 -28.31 -10.44
C GLN A 316 -10.72 -27.88 -10.17
N ASP A 317 -10.49 -27.29 -9.02
CA ASP A 317 -9.17 -26.76 -8.71
C ASP A 317 -8.20 -27.88 -8.39
N ARG A 318 -6.93 -27.68 -8.77
CA ARG A 318 -5.83 -28.56 -8.41
C ARG A 318 -4.75 -27.80 -7.67
N ILE A 319 -4.69 -28.04 -6.36
CA ILE A 319 -3.68 -27.47 -5.46
C ILE A 319 -2.53 -28.46 -5.27
N LEU A 320 -1.31 -28.00 -5.52
CA LEU A 320 -0.06 -28.71 -5.29
C LEU A 320 0.69 -28.06 -4.11
N ALA A 321 0.80 -28.80 -3.02
CA ALA A 321 1.42 -28.35 -1.76
C ALA A 321 2.19 -29.52 -1.11
N ARG A 322 3.15 -30.11 -1.85
CA ARG A 322 4.00 -31.21 -1.34
C ARG A 322 5.45 -30.80 -1.31
N ASP A 323 5.81 -30.01 -0.32
CA ASP A 323 7.14 -29.45 -0.15
C ASP A 323 7.74 -29.76 1.25
N GLY A 324 6.96 -30.36 2.15
CA GLY A 324 7.31 -30.69 3.51
C GLY A 324 7.09 -29.57 4.53
N ALA A 325 6.51 -28.45 4.12
CA ALA A 325 6.04 -27.40 5.02
C ALA A 325 4.60 -27.67 5.49
N ALA A 326 4.01 -26.74 6.24
CA ALA A 326 2.69 -26.95 6.83
C ALA A 326 1.73 -25.86 6.37
N GLU A 327 0.91 -26.19 5.38
CA GLU A 327 0.13 -25.23 4.61
C GLU A 327 -1.27 -25.07 5.19
N ALA A 328 -1.90 -23.97 4.81
CA ALA A 328 -3.28 -23.65 5.13
C ALA A 328 -4.09 -23.64 3.83
N ILE A 329 -4.89 -24.68 3.59
CA ILE A 329 -5.55 -24.90 2.29
C ILE A 329 -7.05 -24.76 2.45
N ASN A 330 -7.64 -23.83 1.69
CA ASN A 330 -9.08 -23.71 1.51
C ASN A 330 -9.42 -23.83 0.02
N CYS A 331 -9.92 -24.99 -0.42
CA CYS A 331 -10.26 -25.20 -1.83
C CYS A 331 -11.47 -24.40 -2.31
N GLY A 332 -12.29 -23.82 -1.42
CA GLY A 332 -13.52 -23.14 -1.85
C GLY A 332 -14.65 -24.13 -2.20
N PRO A 333 -15.74 -23.66 -2.84
CA PRO A 333 -16.75 -24.50 -3.47
C PRO A 333 -16.20 -25.02 -4.79
N GLY A 334 -16.57 -26.24 -5.19
CA GLY A 334 -15.86 -26.86 -6.31
C GLY A 334 -16.05 -28.35 -6.40
N THR A 335 -15.37 -28.96 -7.37
CA THR A 335 -14.92 -30.35 -7.25
C THR A 335 -13.40 -30.35 -7.26
N ASP A 336 -12.82 -30.07 -6.12
CA ASP A 336 -11.43 -29.71 -6.00
C ASP A 336 -10.56 -30.89 -5.56
N SER A 337 -9.30 -30.79 -5.92
CA SER A 337 -8.26 -31.75 -5.58
C SER A 337 -7.07 -31.06 -4.95
N ALA A 338 -6.56 -31.64 -3.87
CA ALA A 338 -5.35 -31.17 -3.22
C ALA A 338 -4.36 -32.32 -3.06
N VAL A 339 -3.13 -32.12 -3.54
CA VAL A 339 -2.00 -33.02 -3.33
C VAL A 339 -1.13 -32.39 -2.26
N VAL A 340 -1.17 -32.97 -1.06
CA VAL A 340 -0.72 -32.30 0.17
C VAL A 340 0.16 -33.22 1.01
N ASP A 341 0.93 -32.65 1.92
CA ASP A 341 1.66 -33.36 2.95
C ASP A 341 0.77 -33.76 4.13
N ALA A 342 1.33 -34.59 5.02
CA ALA A 342 0.59 -35.12 6.16
C ALA A 342 0.34 -34.08 7.26
N ILE A 343 1.08 -32.96 7.23
CA ILE A 343 1.10 -31.94 8.29
C ILE A 343 0.19 -30.75 7.99
N ASP A 344 -0.38 -30.70 6.79
CA ASP A 344 -1.09 -29.55 6.24
C ASP A 344 -2.52 -29.47 6.80
N GLU A 345 -2.96 -28.25 7.04
CA GLU A 345 -4.31 -27.96 7.49
C GLU A 345 -5.21 -27.64 6.29
N VAL A 346 -5.86 -28.68 5.77
CA VAL A 346 -6.96 -28.51 4.80
C VAL A 346 -8.22 -28.14 5.58
N PHE A 347 -8.63 -26.87 5.50
CA PHE A 347 -9.77 -26.34 6.24
C PHE A 347 -11.10 -26.91 5.75
N SER A 348 -12.07 -26.96 6.66
CA SER A 348 -13.43 -27.47 6.39
C SER A 348 -14.53 -26.51 6.87
N SER A 349 -14.19 -25.24 7.14
CA SER A 349 -14.94 -24.42 8.10
C SER A 349 -15.89 -23.37 7.53
N VAL A 350 -16.22 -23.37 6.24
CA VAL A 350 -17.25 -22.46 5.71
C VAL A 350 -18.55 -23.14 5.28
N GLY A 351 -18.63 -24.46 5.16
CA GLY A 351 -19.92 -25.08 4.93
C GLY A 351 -19.80 -26.54 4.53
N PRO A 352 -20.94 -27.27 4.40
CA PRO A 352 -20.93 -28.63 3.86
C PRO A 352 -20.58 -28.71 2.36
N SER A 353 -20.33 -27.58 1.67
CA SER A 353 -20.00 -27.48 0.24
C SER A 353 -18.58 -26.98 -0.06
N ASP A 354 -17.76 -26.70 0.97
CA ASP A 354 -16.50 -25.93 0.78
C ASP A 354 -15.29 -26.76 1.26
N ARG A 355 -15.15 -27.99 0.75
CA ARG A 355 -14.06 -28.92 1.12
C ARG A 355 -13.45 -29.44 -0.17
N CYS A 356 -12.13 -29.59 -0.20
CA CYS A 356 -11.51 -30.38 -1.27
C CYS A 356 -12.12 -31.79 -1.33
N GLU A 357 -12.76 -32.11 -2.44
CA GLU A 357 -13.45 -33.38 -2.70
C GLU A 357 -12.46 -34.54 -2.67
N THR A 358 -11.27 -34.33 -3.24
CA THR A 358 -10.17 -35.28 -3.21
C THR A 358 -8.95 -34.68 -2.55
N VAL A 359 -8.37 -35.39 -1.57
CA VAL A 359 -7.11 -34.98 -0.96
C VAL A 359 -6.17 -36.17 -0.97
N ASP A 360 -5.16 -36.12 -1.84
CA ASP A 360 -4.06 -37.08 -1.84
C ASP A 360 -3.03 -36.65 -0.80
N ARG A 361 -3.25 -37.07 0.44
CA ARG A 361 -2.25 -36.90 1.51
C ARG A 361 -1.15 -37.91 1.32
N ALA A 362 0.10 -37.45 1.31
CA ALA A 362 1.23 -38.34 1.45
C ALA A 362 1.02 -39.23 2.70
N GLY A 363 0.78 -40.53 2.49
CA GLY A 363 0.77 -41.49 3.60
C GLY A 363 2.11 -41.40 4.30
N ALA A 364 2.10 -41.34 5.64
CA ALA A 364 3.30 -41.15 6.47
C ALA A 364 4.53 -41.79 5.81
N ALA A 365 5.47 -40.96 5.33
CA ALA A 365 6.63 -41.46 4.62
C ALA A 365 7.33 -42.54 5.48
N PRO A 366 7.77 -43.66 4.89
CA PRO A 366 8.52 -44.67 5.64
C PRO A 366 9.78 -44.03 6.21
N ALA A 367 10.16 -44.49 7.41
CA ALA A 367 11.33 -44.03 8.14
C ALA A 367 12.58 -43.91 7.25
N PRO A 368 13.45 -42.91 7.48
CA PRO A 368 14.56 -42.61 6.58
C PRO A 368 15.63 -43.70 6.66
N GLY A 369 16.10 -44.14 5.49
CA GLY A 369 17.16 -45.15 5.43
C GLY A 369 17.89 -45.20 4.09
N VAL A 370 18.76 -44.20 3.82
CA VAL A 370 20.07 -44.35 3.14
C VAL A 370 20.98 -43.18 3.63
N PRO A 371 22.28 -43.41 3.94
CA PRO A 371 23.11 -42.45 4.69
C PRO A 371 23.86 -41.40 3.84
N ALA A 372 24.21 -40.31 4.53
CA ALA A 372 25.01 -39.10 4.24
C ALA A 372 25.91 -39.01 2.98
N PRO A 373 26.16 -37.76 2.53
CA PRO A 373 27.45 -37.13 2.80
C PRO A 373 27.28 -35.87 3.69
N GLY A 374 28.06 -35.75 4.75
CA GLY A 374 28.10 -34.54 5.61
C GLY A 374 29.14 -33.52 5.14
N PRO A 375 29.53 -32.54 5.97
CA PRO A 375 28.78 -31.81 7.00
C PRO A 375 28.76 -30.29 6.69
N GLY A 376 27.60 -29.64 6.84
CA GLY A 376 27.48 -28.18 6.85
C GLY A 376 26.76 -27.76 8.12
N THR A 377 27.51 -27.24 9.08
CA THR A 377 27.03 -26.84 10.41
C THR A 377 26.15 -25.59 10.33
N GLY A 378 24.86 -25.75 10.63
CA GLY A 378 23.95 -24.64 10.93
C GLY A 378 23.13 -24.97 12.17
N THR A 379 23.47 -24.34 13.29
CA THR A 379 22.76 -24.45 14.57
C THR A 379 21.26 -24.15 14.39
N PRO A 380 20.32 -24.89 15.02
CA PRO A 380 18.90 -24.57 14.95
C PRO A 380 18.65 -23.16 15.48
N GLY A 381 18.20 -22.28 14.59
CA GLY A 381 17.70 -20.95 14.95
C GLY A 381 16.54 -21.12 15.91
N THR A 382 16.67 -20.52 17.09
CA THR A 382 15.59 -20.47 18.09
C THR A 382 14.39 -19.75 17.46
N GLN A 383 13.29 -20.45 17.16
CA GLN A 383 12.05 -19.81 16.73
C GLN A 383 11.59 -18.83 17.83
N VAL A 384 11.61 -17.54 17.52
CA VAL A 384 11.16 -16.51 18.46
C VAL A 384 9.64 -16.43 18.38
N LEU A 385 8.95 -17.18 19.25
CA LEU A 385 7.50 -17.11 19.40
C LEU A 385 7.05 -15.67 19.72
N ARG A 386 6.37 -14.98 18.79
CA ARG A 386 5.91 -13.59 18.98
C ARG A 386 4.49 -13.53 19.51
N VAL A 387 4.25 -12.57 20.42
CA VAL A 387 2.90 -12.25 20.95
C VAL A 387 2.59 -10.79 20.71
N THR A 388 1.51 -10.51 19.97
CA THR A 388 1.16 -9.16 19.52
C THR A 388 -0.19 -8.73 20.06
N VAL A 389 -0.28 -7.53 20.65
CA VAL A 389 -1.55 -6.96 21.08
C VAL A 389 -2.30 -6.47 19.83
N GLN A 390 -3.30 -7.19 19.34
CA GLN A 390 -4.07 -6.80 18.15
C GLN A 390 -5.00 -5.61 18.43
N ARG A 391 -5.72 -5.63 19.57
CA ARG A 391 -6.70 -4.59 19.90
C ARG A 391 -6.81 -4.38 21.40
N VAL A 392 -7.02 -3.11 21.81
CA VAL A 392 -7.45 -2.75 23.16
C VAL A 392 -8.78 -2.03 23.06
N SER A 393 -9.81 -2.55 23.72
CA SER A 393 -11.18 -2.02 23.65
C SER A 393 -11.84 -1.97 25.03
N LEU A 394 -13.06 -1.43 25.09
CA LEU A 394 -13.94 -1.50 26.24
C LEU A 394 -15.11 -2.42 25.90
N ASP A 395 -15.44 -3.36 26.80
CA ASP A 395 -16.65 -4.18 26.66
C ASP A 395 -17.92 -3.34 26.90
N ARG A 396 -19.09 -3.95 26.66
CA ARG A 396 -20.41 -3.31 26.88
C ARG A 396 -20.63 -2.83 28.32
N ARG A 397 -19.82 -3.29 29.29
CA ARG A 397 -19.85 -2.87 30.70
C ARG A 397 -18.74 -1.87 31.04
N GLY A 398 -18.01 -1.35 30.04
CA GLY A 398 -16.94 -0.38 30.20
C GLY A 398 -15.65 -0.94 30.82
N ARG A 399 -15.40 -2.25 30.70
CA ARG A 399 -14.18 -2.91 31.18
C ARG A 399 -13.17 -3.05 30.05
N PHE A 400 -11.90 -2.86 30.34
CA PHE A 400 -10.86 -2.97 29.32
C PHE A 400 -10.62 -4.44 28.93
N VAL A 401 -10.62 -4.68 27.63
CA VAL A 401 -10.36 -5.98 27.01
C VAL A 401 -9.16 -5.83 26.08
N LEU A 402 -8.20 -6.75 26.18
CA LEU A 402 -7.12 -6.90 25.22
C LEU A 402 -7.38 -8.14 24.37
N ARG A 403 -7.29 -7.99 23.06
CA ARG A 403 -7.23 -9.10 22.11
C ARG A 403 -5.80 -9.21 21.63
N LEU A 404 -5.21 -10.38 21.78
CA LEU A 404 -3.81 -10.67 21.49
C LEU A 404 -3.74 -11.79 20.44
N SER A 405 -2.78 -11.73 19.52
CA SER A 405 -2.30 -12.90 18.79
C SER A 405 -1.19 -13.56 19.62
N ALA A 406 -1.35 -14.83 19.94
CA ALA A 406 -0.38 -15.62 20.70
C ALA A 406 -0.49 -17.12 20.34
N PRO A 407 0.63 -17.88 20.37
CA PRO A 407 0.66 -19.29 20.03
C PRO A 407 -0.34 -20.15 20.84
N ALA A 408 -0.77 -21.28 20.27
CA ALA A 408 -1.82 -22.15 20.81
C ALA A 408 -1.49 -22.74 22.19
N ALA A 409 -0.22 -23.11 22.44
CA ALA A 409 0.23 -23.71 23.70
C ALA A 409 1.07 -22.72 24.53
N GLY A 410 0.65 -22.42 25.76
CA GLY A 410 1.40 -21.56 26.69
C GLY A 410 0.54 -20.56 27.47
N ILE A 411 1.13 -19.99 28.52
CA ILE A 411 0.48 -19.09 29.47
C ILE A 411 0.76 -17.64 29.08
N VAL A 412 -0.30 -16.88 28.76
CA VAL A 412 -0.21 -15.43 28.53
C VAL A 412 -0.58 -14.68 29.79
N THR A 413 0.27 -13.75 30.21
CA THR A 413 -0.04 -12.78 31.27
C THR A 413 0.12 -11.37 30.74
N ALA A 414 -0.74 -10.44 31.20
CA ALA A 414 -0.62 -9.04 30.82
C ALA A 414 -0.84 -8.11 32.02
N THR A 415 -0.09 -7.01 32.02
CA THR A 415 -0.31 -5.87 32.90
C THR A 415 -0.46 -4.62 32.05
N ALA A 416 -1.31 -3.69 32.48
CA ALA A 416 -1.51 -2.46 31.74
C ALA A 416 -1.54 -1.24 32.65
N SER A 417 -1.15 -0.10 32.10
CA SER A 417 -1.16 1.18 32.77
C SER A 417 -1.57 2.29 31.81
N THR A 418 -1.96 3.44 32.34
CA THR A 418 -2.26 4.65 31.57
C THR A 418 -1.67 5.85 32.27
N ARG A 419 -1.17 6.83 31.51
CA ARG A 419 -0.77 8.13 32.06
C ARG A 419 -1.93 9.10 31.94
N VAL A 420 -2.26 9.77 33.04
CA VAL A 420 -3.31 10.79 33.09
C VAL A 420 -2.73 12.08 33.65
N THR A 421 -3.03 13.20 33.01
CA THR A 421 -2.71 14.53 33.51
C THR A 421 -3.98 15.15 34.08
N ARG A 422 -3.98 15.51 35.36
CA ARG A 422 -5.13 16.16 36.02
C ARG A 422 -4.63 17.30 36.89
N ARG A 423 -5.15 18.51 36.69
CA ARG A 423 -4.70 19.75 37.36
C ARG A 423 -3.18 19.94 37.23
N GLY A 424 -2.66 19.83 36.00
CA GLY A 424 -1.22 20.01 35.70
C GLY A 424 -0.27 18.90 36.16
N ARG A 425 -0.73 17.92 36.95
CA ARG A 425 0.11 16.81 37.44
C ARG A 425 -0.11 15.53 36.64
N ARG A 426 0.97 14.97 36.08
CA ARG A 426 0.99 13.69 35.36
C ARG A 426 1.12 12.53 36.36
N ARG A 427 0.26 11.52 36.26
CA ARG A 427 0.30 10.32 37.09
C ARG A 427 0.10 9.06 36.25
N THR A 428 0.85 8.01 36.55
CA THR A 428 0.64 6.68 35.96
C THR A 428 -0.35 5.90 36.83
N ILE A 429 -1.41 5.39 36.22
CA ILE A 429 -2.47 4.61 36.86
C ILE A 429 -2.37 3.17 36.36
N SER A 430 -2.24 2.22 37.28
CA SER A 430 -2.31 0.79 36.95
C SER A 430 -3.74 0.36 36.65
N LEU A 431 -3.91 -0.40 35.57
CA LEU A 431 -5.18 -1.02 35.14
C LEU A 431 -5.35 -2.45 35.66
N GLY A 432 -4.45 -2.92 36.52
CA GLY A 432 -4.50 -4.25 37.13
C GLY A 432 -3.88 -5.34 36.26
N ARG A 433 -3.87 -6.58 36.81
CA ARG A 433 -3.51 -7.79 36.06
C ARG A 433 -4.67 -8.20 35.16
N ALA A 434 -4.33 -8.76 34.00
CA ALA A 434 -5.31 -9.28 33.06
C ALA A 434 -5.61 -10.76 33.36
N SER A 435 -6.87 -11.15 33.24
CA SER A 435 -7.31 -12.55 33.32
C SER A 435 -7.80 -13.02 31.96
N THR A 436 -7.43 -14.22 31.53
CA THR A 436 -7.93 -14.82 30.29
C THR A 436 -9.43 -15.05 30.36
N ILE A 437 -10.15 -14.65 29.31
CA ILE A 437 -11.60 -14.84 29.21
C ILE A 437 -12.02 -15.65 27.98
N ALA A 438 -11.16 -15.77 26.96
CA ALA A 438 -11.35 -16.66 25.81
C ALA A 438 -10.01 -16.96 25.11
N ARG A 439 -9.89 -18.16 24.53
CA ARG A 439 -8.75 -18.61 23.71
C ARG A 439 -9.31 -19.40 22.52
N ARG A 440 -9.06 -18.96 21.29
CA ARG A 440 -9.52 -19.59 20.02
C ARG A 440 -8.53 -19.24 18.91
N ALA A 441 -8.11 -20.22 18.10
CA ALA A 441 -7.33 -20.04 16.86
C ALA A 441 -6.27 -18.92 16.93
N GLY A 442 -5.19 -19.14 17.69
CA GLY A 442 -4.10 -18.16 17.81
C GLY A 442 -4.46 -16.83 18.51
N VAL A 443 -5.70 -16.64 18.96
CA VAL A 443 -6.16 -15.39 19.60
C VAL A 443 -6.49 -15.61 21.08
N VAL A 444 -5.91 -14.77 21.93
CA VAL A 444 -6.13 -14.74 23.38
C VAL A 444 -6.82 -13.44 23.76
N THR A 445 -7.99 -13.55 24.38
CA THR A 445 -8.72 -12.39 24.90
C THR A 445 -8.56 -12.30 26.41
N LEU A 446 -8.01 -11.18 26.88
CA LEU A 446 -7.77 -10.90 28.29
C LEU A 446 -8.63 -9.74 28.79
N ARG A 447 -9.09 -9.83 30.04
CA ARG A 447 -9.83 -8.75 30.71
C ARG A 447 -8.99 -8.13 31.82
N LEU A 448 -8.83 -6.81 31.79
CA LEU A 448 -8.17 -6.06 32.87
C LEU A 448 -9.14 -5.75 34.01
N SER A 449 -8.64 -5.83 35.23
CA SER A 449 -9.41 -5.58 36.45
C SER A 449 -8.80 -4.44 37.29
N PRO A 450 -9.02 -3.16 36.89
CA PRO A 450 -8.52 -2.01 37.65
C PRO A 450 -9.17 -1.90 39.03
N SER A 451 -8.39 -1.45 40.03
CA SER A 451 -8.87 -1.21 41.40
C SER A 451 -9.98 -0.15 41.45
N ARG A 452 -10.75 -0.11 42.55
CA ARG A 452 -11.77 0.95 42.76
C ARG A 452 -11.18 2.36 42.64
N ARG A 453 -9.98 2.59 43.18
CA ARG A 453 -9.25 3.86 43.10
C ARG A 453 -8.80 4.19 41.67
N SER A 454 -8.27 3.21 40.92
CA SER A 454 -7.89 3.38 39.51
C SER A 454 -9.12 3.71 38.65
N ARG A 455 -10.25 3.02 38.86
CA ARG A 455 -11.51 3.32 38.14
C ARG A 455 -12.00 4.73 38.40
N ALA A 456 -11.97 5.19 39.65
CA ALA A 456 -12.35 6.56 40.02
C ALA A 456 -11.46 7.61 39.34
N ALA A 457 -10.15 7.35 39.25
CA ALA A 457 -9.20 8.25 38.61
C ALA A 457 -9.36 8.33 37.07
N LEU A 458 -10.04 7.36 36.45
CA LEU A 458 -10.34 7.34 35.02
C LEU A 458 -11.75 7.87 34.68
N ARG A 459 -12.57 8.23 35.68
CA ARG A 459 -13.91 8.79 35.44
C ARG A 459 -13.82 10.16 34.76
N GLY A 460 -14.66 10.39 33.75
CA GLY A 460 -14.71 11.65 32.99
C GLY A 460 -13.73 11.78 31.83
N LEU A 461 -12.79 10.85 31.63
CA LEU A 461 -11.87 10.87 30.49
C LEU A 461 -12.54 10.31 29.23
N ARG A 462 -12.54 11.10 28.14
CA ARG A 462 -13.06 10.68 26.82
C ARG A 462 -12.09 9.80 26.03
N ARG A 463 -10.77 10.05 26.18
CA ARG A 463 -9.69 9.26 25.57
C ARG A 463 -8.73 8.77 26.65
N ILE A 464 -8.36 7.49 26.60
CA ILE A 464 -7.43 6.87 27.56
C ILE A 464 -6.34 6.14 26.76
N ARG A 465 -5.08 6.55 26.96
CA ARG A 465 -3.92 5.92 26.33
C ARG A 465 -3.42 4.77 27.20
N VAL A 466 -3.75 3.55 26.80
CA VAL A 466 -3.40 2.32 27.51
C VAL A 466 -2.07 1.79 26.99
N SER A 467 -1.09 1.63 27.88
CA SER A 467 0.17 0.93 27.60
C SER A 467 0.13 -0.43 28.28
N ALA A 468 0.15 -1.49 27.49
CA ALA A 468 0.11 -2.87 27.95
C ALA A 468 1.48 -3.52 27.78
N ARG A 469 1.90 -4.27 28.79
CA ARG A 469 3.04 -5.19 28.74
C ARG A 469 2.49 -6.61 28.83
N VAL A 470 2.79 -7.41 27.82
CA VAL A 470 2.37 -8.81 27.72
C VAL A 470 3.61 -9.69 27.87
N THR A 471 3.48 -10.77 28.63
CA THR A 471 4.50 -11.80 28.78
C THR A 471 3.87 -13.13 28.42
N PHE A 472 4.54 -13.86 27.54
CA PHE A 472 4.13 -15.20 27.14
C PHE A 472 5.14 -16.23 27.64
N ARG A 473 4.65 -17.30 28.24
CA ARG A 473 5.46 -18.43 28.68
C ARG A 473 5.05 -19.67 27.87
N PRO A 474 5.93 -20.19 26.99
CA PRO A 474 5.67 -21.42 26.23
C PRO A 474 5.47 -22.63 27.16
N ALA A 475 4.79 -23.66 26.68
CA ALA A 475 4.56 -24.90 27.44
C ALA A 475 5.83 -25.78 27.54
N THR A 476 6.72 -25.68 26.55
CA THR A 476 7.93 -26.49 26.37
C THR A 476 9.19 -25.70 26.70
N GLY A 477 9.43 -25.34 27.97
CA GLY A 477 10.74 -24.87 28.48
C GLY A 477 11.42 -23.62 27.83
N GLU A 478 10.88 -23.07 26.75
CA GLU A 478 11.48 -22.02 25.92
C GLU A 478 11.39 -20.61 26.53
N ALA A 479 12.23 -19.71 26.03
CA ALA A 479 12.36 -18.34 26.50
C ALA A 479 11.06 -17.53 26.36
N ALA A 480 10.74 -16.72 27.37
CA ALA A 480 9.50 -15.95 27.43
C ALA A 480 9.60 -14.61 26.68
N THR A 481 8.80 -14.41 25.63
CA THR A 481 8.78 -13.17 24.85
C THR A 481 7.93 -12.08 25.53
N VAL A 482 8.43 -10.84 25.54
CA VAL A 482 7.75 -9.68 26.16
C VAL A 482 7.48 -8.59 25.13
N SER A 483 6.21 -8.35 24.81
CA SER A 483 5.81 -7.26 23.91
C SER A 483 5.18 -6.08 24.67
N ARG A 484 5.40 -4.87 24.15
CA ARG A 484 4.77 -3.63 24.66
C ARG A 484 4.06 -2.92 23.53
N ARG A 485 2.78 -2.60 23.73
CA ARG A 485 2.00 -1.78 22.79
C ARG A 485 1.26 -0.68 23.55
N THR A 486 1.21 0.51 22.97
CA THR A 486 0.47 1.65 23.50
C THR A 486 -0.66 2.00 22.53
N VAL A 487 -1.91 1.97 23.01
CA VAL A 487 -3.11 2.18 22.20
C VAL A 487 -4.02 3.20 22.88
N THR A 488 -4.61 4.11 22.10
CA THR A 488 -5.58 5.08 22.62
C THR A 488 -7.00 4.54 22.45
N VAL A 489 -7.73 4.40 23.55
CA VAL A 489 -9.11 3.91 23.55
C VAL A 489 -10.06 5.08 23.80
N ARG A 490 -11.06 5.24 22.95
CA ARG A 490 -12.16 6.19 23.14
C ARG A 490 -13.26 5.52 23.96
N ARG A 491 -13.78 6.23 24.97
CA ARG A 491 -15.02 5.79 25.63
C ARG A 491 -16.20 6.19 24.75
N PRO A 492 -17.20 5.31 24.55
CA PRO A 492 -18.44 5.70 23.90
C PRO A 492 -19.07 6.85 24.68
N SER A 493 -19.62 7.84 23.97
CA SER A 493 -20.45 8.89 24.56
C SER A 493 -21.64 8.22 25.23
N ARG A 494 -21.92 8.61 26.47
CA ARG A 494 -23.17 8.25 27.13
C ARG A 494 -24.31 9.04 26.52
#